data_AF-A0A849F3K9-F1
#
_entry.id   AF-A0A849F3K9-F1
#
_cell.length_a   1.000
_cell.length_b   1.000
_cell.length_c   1.000
_cell.angle_alpha   90.00
_cell.angle_beta   90.00
_cell.angle_gamma   90.00
#
_symmetry.space_group_name_H-M   'P 1'
#
loop_
_entity.id
_entity.type
_entity.pdbx_description
1 polymer ?
#
loop_
_entity_poly.entity_id
_entity_poly.type
_entity_poly.pdbx_seq_one_letter_code
_entity_poly.pdbx_strand_id
1 'polypeptide(L)'
;MKTLFVFLIAITSMATTAVAQETVKATFNEHLDGIYYFTDKDGYTMEFAQTEKDVLAQFDLLGEAYKGKVFMITYTTDTEEDEEGDEISINIIVGMKLAE
;
A
#
# COMPACT_ATOMS: atom_id res chain seq x y z
N MET A 1 1.96 -12.47 60.63
CA MET A 1 1.16 -12.60 59.40
C MET A 1 2.14 -12.67 58.23
N LYS A 2 2.13 -13.75 57.46
CA LYS A 2 3.08 -13.96 56.34
C LYS A 2 2.39 -13.49 55.06
N THR A 3 2.59 -12.24 54.66
CA THR A 3 2.05 -11.71 53.41
C THR A 3 2.85 -12.26 52.24
N LEU A 4 2.24 -13.17 51.48
CA LEU A 4 2.78 -13.73 50.25
C LEU A 4 2.58 -12.70 49.14
N PHE A 5 3.65 -12.04 48.70
CA PHE A 5 3.64 -11.20 47.50
C PHE A 5 3.79 -12.13 46.27
N VAL A 6 2.70 -12.39 45.57
CA VAL A 6 2.74 -13.03 44.25
C VAL A 6 2.70 -11.92 43.21
N PHE A 7 3.87 -11.58 42.65
CA PHE A 7 3.98 -10.71 41.49
C PHE A 7 3.48 -11.49 40.26
N LEU A 8 2.27 -11.18 39.81
CA LEU A 8 1.75 -11.66 38.52
C LEU A 8 2.29 -10.72 37.43
N ILE A 9 3.37 -11.12 36.76
CA ILE A 9 3.84 -10.43 35.56
C ILE A 9 2.96 -10.90 34.41
N ALA A 10 1.95 -10.11 34.06
CA ALA A 10 1.22 -10.28 32.81
C ALA A 10 2.14 -9.84 31.67
N ILE A 11 2.65 -10.79 30.90
CA ILE A 11 3.33 -10.50 29.63
C ILE A 11 2.23 -10.11 28.64
N THR A 12 1.95 -8.82 28.52
CA THR A 12 1.12 -8.32 27.43
C THR A 12 1.94 -8.41 26.15
N SER A 13 1.70 -9.43 25.35
CA SER A 13 2.19 -9.49 23.98
C SER A 13 1.54 -8.34 23.21
N MET A 14 2.29 -7.25 23.07
CA MET A 14 1.92 -6.09 22.27
C MET A 14 2.02 -6.53 20.81
N ALA A 15 0.93 -7.04 20.26
CA ALA A 15 0.83 -7.33 18.85
C ALA A 15 0.85 -5.99 18.12
N THR A 16 1.99 -5.65 17.51
CA THR A 16 2.05 -4.56 16.54
C THR A 16 1.20 -4.98 15.35
N THR A 17 0.08 -4.30 15.14
CA THR A 17 -0.76 -4.45 13.95
C THR A 17 0.04 -3.98 12.73
N ALA A 18 0.85 -4.87 12.17
CA ALA A 18 1.50 -4.60 10.89
C ALA A 18 0.41 -4.64 9.81
N VAL A 19 0.20 -3.51 9.12
CA VAL A 19 -0.66 -3.46 7.94
C VAL A 19 -0.08 -4.43 6.90
N ALA A 20 -0.90 -5.31 6.36
CA ALA A 20 -0.46 -6.30 5.39
C ALA A 20 0.00 -5.59 4.10
N GLN A 21 1.23 -5.87 3.68
CA GLN A 21 1.79 -5.37 2.42
C GLN A 21 1.75 -6.47 1.36
N GLU A 22 1.36 -6.10 0.16
CA GLU A 22 1.35 -6.95 -1.02
C GLU A 22 2.34 -6.42 -2.06
N THR A 23 2.81 -7.28 -2.97
CA THR A 23 3.71 -6.89 -4.05
C THR A 23 3.28 -7.49 -5.37
N VAL A 24 3.18 -6.64 -6.39
CA VAL A 24 2.76 -7.00 -7.75
C VAL A 24 3.77 -6.51 -8.78
N LYS A 25 3.96 -7.29 -9.84
CA LYS A 25 4.70 -6.86 -11.04
C LYS A 25 3.69 -6.41 -12.09
N ALA A 26 3.67 -5.12 -12.42
CA ALA A 26 2.69 -4.55 -13.33
C ALA A 26 3.28 -3.42 -14.20
N THR A 27 2.68 -3.21 -15.36
CA THR A 27 3.05 -2.17 -16.33
C THR A 27 2.34 -0.88 -15.99
N PHE A 28 3.06 0.25 -15.93
CA PHE A 28 2.43 1.55 -15.75
C PHE A 28 1.72 1.96 -17.04
N ASN A 29 0.42 2.26 -16.93
CA ASN A 29 -0.39 2.66 -18.07
C ASN A 29 -0.43 4.18 -18.17
N GLU A 30 -1.01 4.81 -17.16
CA GLU A 30 -1.23 6.24 -17.09
C GLU A 30 -1.58 6.70 -15.66
N HIS A 31 -1.55 8.01 -15.47
CA HIS A 31 -2.12 8.67 -14.31
C HIS A 31 -3.26 9.57 -14.77
N LEU A 32 -4.47 9.31 -14.30
CA LEU A 32 -5.69 10.03 -14.67
C LEU A 32 -6.50 10.33 -13.41
N ASP A 33 -6.98 11.57 -13.28
CA ASP A 33 -7.82 12.02 -12.15
C ASP A 33 -7.26 11.70 -10.75
N GLY A 34 -5.93 11.69 -10.60
CA GLY A 34 -5.26 11.41 -9.33
C GLY A 34 -5.00 9.92 -9.06
N ILE A 35 -5.40 9.03 -9.97
CA ILE A 35 -5.27 7.58 -9.83
C ILE A 35 -4.16 7.08 -10.74
N TYR A 36 -3.28 6.22 -10.20
CA TYR A 36 -2.26 5.52 -10.99
C TYR A 36 -2.79 4.16 -11.43
N TYR A 37 -2.75 3.92 -12.74
CA TYR A 37 -3.22 2.68 -13.35
C TYR A 37 -2.06 1.78 -13.75
N PHE A 38 -2.11 0.53 -13.30
CA PHE A 38 -1.14 -0.48 -13.68
C PHE A 38 -1.80 -1.78 -14.12
N THR A 39 -1.33 -2.38 -15.22
CA THR A 39 -1.84 -3.67 -15.69
C THR A 39 -0.83 -4.78 -15.43
N ASP A 40 -1.26 -5.85 -14.77
CA ASP A 40 -0.43 -7.03 -14.51
C ASP A 40 -0.26 -7.92 -15.76
N LYS A 41 0.45 -9.04 -15.59
CA LYS A 41 0.70 -10.01 -16.68
C LYS A 41 -0.56 -10.73 -17.17
N ASP A 42 -1.61 -10.77 -16.36
CA ASP A 42 -2.87 -11.46 -16.64
C ASP A 42 -3.90 -10.50 -17.26
N GLY A 43 -3.54 -9.22 -17.43
CA GLY A 43 -4.39 -8.19 -18.00
C GLY A 43 -5.30 -7.52 -16.97
N TYR A 44 -5.13 -7.81 -15.68
CA TYR A 44 -5.88 -7.17 -14.61
C TYR A 44 -5.31 -5.77 -14.36
N THR A 45 -6.19 -4.75 -14.35
CA THR A 45 -5.80 -3.37 -14.09
C THR A 45 -6.07 -3.02 -12.64
N MET A 46 -5.03 -2.57 -11.97
CA MET A 46 -5.05 -2.13 -10.58
C MET A 46 -5.03 -0.60 -10.53
N GLU A 47 -5.79 -0.07 -9.57
CA GLU A 47 -5.94 1.35 -9.32
C GLU A 47 -5.32 1.68 -7.97
N PHE A 48 -4.45 2.69 -7.96
CA PHE A 48 -3.84 3.21 -6.75
C PHE A 48 -4.20 4.68 -6.60
N ALA A 49 -5.06 4.98 -5.63
CA ALA A 49 -5.56 6.33 -5.35
C ALA A 49 -4.58 7.15 -4.51
N GLN A 50 -3.66 6.49 -3.80
CA GLN A 50 -2.70 7.14 -2.92
C GLN A 50 -1.32 6.54 -3.05
N THR A 51 -0.31 7.33 -2.67
CA THR A 51 1.08 6.93 -2.60
C THR A 51 1.74 7.54 -1.38
N GLU A 52 2.62 6.80 -0.71
CA GLU A 52 3.50 7.39 0.30
C GLU A 52 4.42 8.45 -0.34
N LYS A 53 4.63 9.55 0.38
CA LYS A 53 5.28 10.78 -0.12
C LYS A 53 6.63 10.54 -0.79
N ASP A 54 7.38 9.56 -0.33
CA ASP A 54 8.77 9.34 -0.74
C ASP A 54 8.90 8.34 -1.91
N VAL A 55 7.82 7.66 -2.31
CA VAL A 55 7.87 6.64 -3.36
C VAL A 55 7.98 7.26 -4.74
N LEU A 56 7.13 8.26 -5.03
CA LEU A 56 7.06 8.90 -6.34
C LEU A 56 8.13 9.99 -6.54
N ALA A 57 8.79 10.45 -5.47
CA ALA A 57 9.93 11.36 -5.61
C ALA A 57 11.07 10.79 -6.48
N GLN A 58 11.12 9.45 -6.61
CA GLN A 58 12.12 8.74 -7.42
C GLN A 58 11.69 8.55 -8.88
N PHE A 59 10.39 8.65 -9.19
CA PHE A 59 9.83 8.34 -10.50
C PHE A 59 8.75 9.36 -10.88
N ASP A 60 9.00 10.18 -11.90
CA ASP A 60 7.99 11.09 -12.46
C ASP A 60 6.94 10.34 -13.29
N LEU A 61 5.94 9.79 -12.62
CA LEU A 61 4.83 9.06 -13.25
C LEU A 61 3.76 9.98 -13.85
N LEU A 62 3.86 11.30 -13.67
CA LEU A 62 2.91 12.25 -14.27
C LEU A 62 3.25 12.55 -15.74
N GLY A 63 4.51 12.33 -16.12
CA GLY A 63 4.97 12.43 -17.51
C GLY A 63 4.85 11.14 -18.31
N GLU A 64 5.28 11.19 -19.58
CA GLU A 64 5.23 10.05 -20.50
C GLU A 64 6.41 9.07 -20.32
N ALA A 65 7.47 9.46 -19.59
CA ALA A 65 8.75 8.74 -19.58
C ALA A 65 8.66 7.30 -19.08
N TYR A 66 7.72 7.03 -18.18
CA TYR A 66 7.53 5.73 -17.55
C TYR A 66 6.31 4.97 -18.07
N LYS A 67 5.52 5.53 -19.00
CA LYS A 67 4.41 4.80 -19.60
C LYS A 67 4.91 3.55 -20.33
N GLY A 68 4.22 2.44 -20.13
CA GLY A 68 4.59 1.13 -20.65
C GLY A 68 5.80 0.49 -19.96
N LYS A 69 6.37 1.10 -18.90
CA LYS A 69 7.43 0.48 -18.11
C LYS A 69 6.85 -0.43 -17.04
N VAL A 70 7.58 -1.50 -16.73
CA VAL A 70 7.17 -2.48 -15.73
C VAL A 70 7.79 -2.13 -14.39
N PHE A 71 6.99 -2.20 -13.33
CA PHE A 71 7.40 -1.94 -11.96
C PHE A 71 7.09 -3.13 -11.06
N MET A 72 7.90 -3.30 -10.03
CA MET A 72 7.54 -4.02 -8.81
C MET A 72 6.92 -3.00 -7.86
N ILE A 73 5.63 -3.13 -7.58
CA ILE A 73 4.84 -2.22 -6.76
C ILE A 73 4.52 -2.93 -5.46
N THR A 74 4.91 -2.34 -4.34
CA THR A 74 4.51 -2.77 -3.00
C THR A 74 3.42 -1.83 -2.52
N TYR A 75 2.29 -2.37 -2.09
CA TYR A 75 1.13 -1.59 -1.67
C TYR A 75 0.50 -2.16 -0.41
N THR A 76 -0.28 -1.33 0.26
CA THR A 76 -1.24 -1.72 1.30
C THR A 76 -2.64 -1.38 0.83
N THR A 77 -3.63 -2.09 1.37
CA THR A 77 -5.03 -1.73 1.21
C THR A 77 -5.54 -1.16 2.52
N ASP A 78 -6.19 0.00 2.45
CA ASP A 78 -6.89 0.62 3.58
C ASP A 78 -8.38 0.74 3.27
N THR A 79 -9.19 1.01 4.30
CA THR A 79 -10.62 1.26 4.16
C THR A 79 -10.91 2.73 4.47
N GLU A 80 -11.55 3.43 3.54
CA GLU A 80 -12.02 4.80 3.73
C GLU A 80 -13.55 4.84 3.64
N GLU A 81 -14.18 5.79 4.34
CA GLU A 81 -15.62 6.05 4.24
C GLU A 81 -15.87 7.09 3.14
N ASP A 82 -16.75 6.79 2.20
CA ASP A 82 -17.11 7.72 1.13
C ASP A 82 -18.17 8.76 1.57
N GLU A 83 -18.62 9.61 0.64
CA GLU A 83 -19.60 10.67 0.94
C GLU A 83 -20.98 10.14 1.38
N GLU A 84 -21.30 8.89 1.07
CA GLU A 84 -22.56 8.24 1.42
C GLU A 84 -22.48 7.47 2.74
N GLY A 85 -21.28 7.35 3.31
CA GLY A 85 -21.01 6.60 4.54
C GLY A 85 -20.62 5.14 4.29
N ASP A 86 -20.34 4.77 3.04
CA ASP A 86 -19.96 3.41 2.67
C ASP A 86 -18.45 3.21 2.78
N GLU A 87 -18.05 2.05 3.32
CA GLU A 87 -16.65 1.65 3.41
C GLU A 87 -16.13 1.18 2.04
N ILE A 88 -15.15 1.89 1.48
CA ILE A 88 -14.46 1.56 0.24
C ILE A 88 -13.01 1.15 0.50
N SER A 89 -12.50 0.19 -0.29
CA SER A 89 -11.10 -0.20 -0.23
C SER A 89 -10.26 0.67 -1.16
N ILE A 90 -9.15 1.21 -0.63
CA ILE A 90 -8.18 2.00 -1.39
C ILE A 90 -6.81 1.34 -1.38
N ASN A 91 -6.14 1.31 -2.53
CA ASN A 91 -4.76 0.82 -2.60
C ASN A 91 -3.78 1.99 -2.51
N ILE A 92 -2.81 1.86 -1.61
CA ILE A 92 -1.79 2.86 -1.30
C ILE A 92 -0.43 2.29 -1.70
N ILE A 93 0.27 2.93 -2.63
CA ILE A 93 1.63 2.54 -2.98
C ILE A 93 2.58 2.94 -1.85
N VAL A 94 3.23 1.97 -1.23
CA VAL A 94 4.22 2.17 -0.16
C VAL A 94 5.65 1.89 -0.63
N GLY A 95 5.82 1.31 -1.82
CA GLY A 95 7.13 1.09 -2.42
C GLY A 95 7.04 0.81 -3.91
N MET A 96 8.04 1.23 -4.67
CA MET A 96 8.09 0.99 -6.10
C MET A 96 9.53 0.85 -6.59
N LYS A 97 9.76 -0.07 -7.53
CA LYS A 97 11.05 -0.28 -8.20
C LYS A 97 10.82 -0.58 -9.67
N LEU A 98 11.60 0.04 -10.55
CA LEU A 98 11.59 -0.32 -11.97
C LEU A 98 12.04 -1.79 -12.11
N ALA A 99 11.26 -2.60 -12.82
CA ALA A 99 11.65 -3.97 -13.13
C ALA A 99 12.62 -3.94 -14.33
N GLU A 100 13.82 -4.49 -14.15
CA GLU A 100 14.81 -4.67 -15.22
C GLU A 100 14.32 -5.59 -16.34
#